data_AF-A0A6F9AJ48-F1
#
_entry.id   AF-A0A6F9AJ48-F1
#
_cell.length_a   1.000
_cell.length_b   1.000
_cell.length_c   1.000
_cell.angle_alpha   90.00
_cell.angle_beta   90.00
_cell.angle_gamma   90.00
#
_symmetry.space_group_name_H-M   'P 1'
#
loop_
_entity.id
_entity.type
_entity.pdbx_description
1 polymer ?
#
loop_
_entity_poly.entity_id
_entity_poly.type
_entity_poly.pdbx_seq_one_letter_code
_entity_poly.pdbx_strand_id
1 'polypeptide(L)'
;MEGIVRVLQAARHLSHAHLAHSEHYGLLVRLLTGIGRYNDMTYIFDLLNQNHRFEMLLRKKVESNFRLKTALLDYIKRCLPGDSEKYNMVALCFSMCREIGENHEGAARTQLKLIESQPWDQRVINLCQSDLLGAIVALPRCYQAFVLSEAYDYSPDWAEVLYQKVILSGDFAYLEEFRLHRPLPASLAGQNLKRLLQHCDDVYTYYKLAYEHKFFDVANMLLQDSKTSSYLNDRLGTR
;
A
#
# COMPACT_ATOMS: atom_id res chain seq x y z
N MET A 1 32.85 51.57 3.15
CA MET A 1 32.08 50.34 2.88
C MET A 1 32.89 49.24 2.18
N GLU A 2 34.08 49.49 1.62
CA GLU A 2 34.91 48.46 0.94
C GLU A 2 35.32 47.27 1.82
N GLY A 3 35.51 47.47 3.12
CA GLY A 3 36.00 46.43 4.03
C GLY A 3 35.10 45.19 4.06
N ILE A 4 33.77 45.37 4.12
CA ILE A 4 32.82 44.24 4.16
C ILE A 4 32.84 43.48 2.84
N VAL A 5 32.92 44.19 1.70
CA VAL A 5 32.99 43.56 0.38
C VAL A 5 34.25 42.70 0.26
N ARG A 6 35.41 43.19 0.70
CA ARG A 6 36.66 42.42 0.70
C ARG A 6 36.56 41.18 1.61
N VAL A 7 35.94 41.31 2.77
CA VAL A 7 35.71 40.16 3.69
C VAL A 7 34.82 39.11 3.03
N LEU A 8 33.72 39.51 2.38
CA LEU A 8 32.82 38.57 1.69
C LEU A 8 33.50 37.91 0.48
N GLN A 9 34.30 38.66 -0.29
CA GLN A 9 35.08 38.10 -1.40
C GLN A 9 36.13 37.09 -0.90
N ALA A 10 36.86 37.42 0.16
CA ALA A 10 37.83 36.52 0.77
C ALA A 10 37.14 35.26 1.33
N ALA A 11 36.01 35.42 2.01
CA ALA A 11 35.21 34.30 2.51
C ALA A 11 34.73 33.39 1.37
N ARG A 12 34.29 33.96 0.24
CA ARG A 12 33.88 33.20 -0.93
C ARG A 12 35.03 32.42 -1.55
N HIS A 13 36.18 33.07 -1.72
CA HIS A 13 37.38 32.41 -2.24
C HIS A 13 37.81 31.26 -1.32
N LEU A 14 37.90 31.50 0.00
CA LEU A 14 38.25 30.47 0.99
C LEU A 14 37.29 29.28 0.98
N SER A 15 35.98 29.56 0.90
CA SER A 15 34.96 28.51 0.87
C SER A 15 35.12 27.59 -0.33
N HIS A 16 35.31 28.15 -1.53
CA HIS A 16 35.45 27.35 -2.75
C HIS A 16 36.84 26.74 -2.88
N ALA A 17 37.92 27.50 -2.69
CA ALA A 17 39.28 27.05 -2.97
C ALA A 17 39.81 26.04 -1.94
N HIS A 18 39.35 26.11 -0.69
CA HIS A 18 39.92 25.30 0.39
C HIS A 18 38.85 24.49 1.14
N LEU A 19 37.82 25.14 1.68
CA LEU A 19 36.94 24.47 2.65
C LEU A 19 36.02 23.41 2.01
N ALA A 20 35.51 23.66 0.81
CA ALA A 20 34.68 22.69 0.09
C ALA A 20 35.50 21.50 -0.42
N HIS A 21 36.66 21.76 -1.03
CA HIS A 21 37.54 20.71 -1.57
C HIS A 21 38.11 19.80 -0.47
N SER A 22 38.37 20.34 0.72
CA SER A 22 38.88 19.57 1.88
C SER A 22 37.76 18.99 2.75
N GLU A 23 36.51 18.97 2.28
CA GLU A 23 35.33 18.46 2.99
C GLU A 23 35.11 19.04 4.40
N HIS A 24 35.62 20.24 4.66
CA HIS A 24 35.53 20.91 5.96
C HIS A 24 34.21 21.68 6.12
N TYR A 25 33.09 21.01 5.91
CA TYR A 25 31.74 21.59 5.91
C TYR A 25 31.34 22.22 7.26
N GLY A 26 31.86 21.70 8.38
CA GLY A 26 31.66 22.31 9.69
C GLY A 26 32.27 23.71 9.80
N LEU A 27 33.40 23.96 9.14
CA LEU A 27 34.02 25.28 9.08
C LEU A 27 33.26 26.23 8.16
N LEU A 28 32.67 25.73 7.07
CA LEU A 28 31.76 26.51 6.22
C LEU A 28 30.56 27.03 7.02
N VAL A 29 29.91 26.15 7.80
CA VAL A 29 28.78 26.55 8.65
C VAL A 29 29.21 27.56 9.73
N ARG A 30 30.40 27.40 10.33
CA ARG A 30 30.94 28.36 11.31
C ARG A 30 31.29 29.71 10.69
N LEU A 31 31.85 29.72 9.48
CA LEU A 31 32.15 30.95 8.74
C LEU A 31 30.85 31.70 8.42
N LEU A 32 29.85 30.98 7.90
CA LEU A 32 28.54 31.53 7.57
C LEU A 32 27.84 32.11 8.80
N THR A 33 27.74 31.34 9.87
CA THR A 33 27.06 31.77 11.11
C THR A 33 27.85 32.84 11.87
N GLY A 34 29.18 32.85 11.75
CA GLY A 34 30.05 33.89 12.30
C GLY A 34 29.92 35.24 11.60
N ILE A 35 29.81 35.27 10.27
CA ILE A 35 29.61 36.52 9.51
C ILE A 35 28.15 36.97 9.57
N GLY A 36 27.19 36.04 9.54
CA GLY A 36 25.76 36.32 9.69
C GLY A 36 25.11 37.07 8.51
N ARG A 37 25.83 37.25 7.39
CA ARG A 37 25.36 37.86 6.14
C ARG A 37 24.78 36.78 5.21
N TYR A 38 23.75 36.09 5.65
CA TYR A 38 23.24 34.88 4.99
C TYR A 38 22.81 35.11 3.53
N ASN A 39 22.19 36.25 3.22
CA ASN A 39 21.76 36.57 1.85
C ASN A 39 22.94 36.85 0.90
N ASP A 40 24.06 37.37 1.41
CA ASP A 40 25.27 37.63 0.61
C ASP A 40 26.15 36.38 0.46
N MET A 41 25.89 35.36 1.29
CA MET A 41 26.67 34.13 1.39
C MET A 41 25.90 32.88 1.00
N THR A 42 24.88 33.01 0.14
CA THR A 42 24.05 31.90 -0.36
C THR A 42 24.87 30.82 -1.06
N TYR A 43 26.04 31.16 -1.60
CA TYR A 43 26.98 30.20 -2.19
C TYR A 43 27.41 29.09 -1.20
N ILE A 44 27.36 29.32 0.11
CA ILE A 44 27.60 28.29 1.12
C ILE A 44 26.41 27.31 1.18
N PHE A 45 25.18 27.80 1.01
CA PHE A 45 24.01 26.93 0.88
C PHE A 45 24.13 26.05 -0.37
N ASP A 46 24.55 26.63 -1.49
CA ASP A 46 24.79 25.89 -2.74
C ASP A 46 25.82 24.77 -2.52
N LEU A 47 26.98 25.10 -1.91
CA LEU A 47 28.04 24.14 -1.62
C LEU A 47 27.56 23.00 -0.72
N LEU A 48 26.83 23.30 0.35
CA LEU A 48 26.32 22.27 1.26
C LEU A 48 25.24 21.42 0.60
N ASN A 49 24.39 22.04 -0.21
CA ASN A 49 23.34 21.34 -0.94
C ASN A 49 23.90 20.38 -1.99
N GLN A 50 24.86 20.83 -2.80
CA GLN A 50 25.50 20.02 -3.84
C GLN A 50 26.28 18.83 -3.28
N ASN A 51 26.80 18.95 -2.05
CA ASN A 51 27.55 17.89 -1.39
C ASN A 51 26.69 17.03 -0.44
N HIS A 52 25.35 17.15 -0.47
CA HIS A 52 24.44 16.42 0.41
C HIS A 52 24.70 16.62 1.92
N ARG A 53 25.09 17.83 2.32
CA ARG A 53 25.39 18.22 3.72
C ARG A 53 24.53 19.38 4.21
N PHE A 54 23.35 19.55 3.64
CA PHE A 54 22.43 20.66 3.95
C PHE A 54 21.99 20.65 5.42
N GLU A 55 21.82 19.46 6.02
CA GLU A 55 21.45 19.27 7.43
C GLU A 55 22.43 19.90 8.42
N MET A 56 23.68 20.16 8.00
CA MET A 56 24.66 20.84 8.84
C MET A 56 24.28 22.28 9.18
N LEU A 57 23.44 22.93 8.36
CA LEU A 57 22.88 24.27 8.63
C LEU A 57 21.81 24.26 9.74
N LEU A 58 21.25 23.10 10.05
CA LEU A 58 20.08 22.93 10.92
C LEU A 58 20.43 22.36 12.30
N ARG A 59 21.70 22.34 12.67
CA ARG A 59 22.15 21.80 13.97
C ARG A 59 21.71 22.72 15.13
N LYS A 60 21.36 22.09 16.26
CA LYS A 60 20.74 22.61 17.51
C LYS A 60 21.14 24.00 18.04
N LYS A 61 22.26 24.59 17.63
CA LYS A 61 22.64 25.98 17.97
C LYS A 61 21.93 27.04 17.11
N VAL A 62 21.19 26.63 16.09
CA VAL A 62 20.65 27.51 15.03
C VAL A 62 19.16 27.82 15.18
N GLU A 63 18.42 27.07 16.00
CA GLU A 63 16.95 27.13 16.12
C GLU A 63 16.41 28.53 16.47
N SER A 64 17.22 29.38 17.12
CA SER A 64 16.83 30.77 17.47
C SER A 64 17.19 31.81 16.40
N ASN A 65 17.89 31.46 15.32
CA ASN A 65 18.38 32.45 14.35
C ASN A 65 17.34 32.78 13.27
N PHE A 66 16.45 33.72 13.57
CA PHE A 66 15.39 34.17 12.64
C PHE A 66 15.93 34.70 11.29
N ARG A 67 17.14 35.27 11.27
CA ARG A 67 17.77 35.75 10.02
C ARG A 67 18.18 34.58 9.13
N LEU A 68 18.73 33.52 9.72
CA LEU A 68 19.07 32.30 8.98
C LEU A 68 17.81 31.57 8.50
N LYS A 69 16.78 31.46 9.36
CA LYS A 69 15.46 30.95 8.97
C LYS A 69 14.94 31.62 7.70
N THR A 70 14.89 32.95 7.72
CA THR A 70 14.38 33.75 6.59
C THR A 70 15.22 33.52 5.33
N ALA A 71 16.54 33.55 5.44
CA ALA A 71 17.44 33.35 4.31
C ALA A 71 17.35 31.92 3.73
N LEU A 72 17.17 30.90 4.56
CA LEU A 72 16.99 29.51 4.10
C LEU A 72 15.67 29.32 3.37
N LEU A 73 14.57 29.84 3.92
CA LEU A 73 13.25 29.75 3.28
C LEU A 73 13.24 30.46 1.93
N ASP A 74 13.87 31.62 1.86
CA ASP A 74 14.01 32.40 0.64
C ASP A 74 14.94 31.73 -0.38
N TYR A 75 16.07 31.16 0.06
CA TYR A 75 16.94 30.33 -0.78
C TYR A 75 16.20 29.12 -1.36
N ILE A 76 15.44 28.38 -0.55
CA ILE A 76 14.67 27.21 -1.02
C ILE A 76 13.64 27.64 -2.07
N LYS A 77 12.89 28.72 -1.82
CA LYS A 77 11.89 29.23 -2.78
C LYS A 77 12.51 29.62 -4.13
N ARG A 78 13.71 30.19 -4.14
CA ARG A 78 14.36 30.67 -5.37
C ARG A 78 15.13 29.58 -6.10
N CYS A 79 15.91 28.79 -5.37
CA CYS A 79 16.91 27.88 -5.94
C CYS A 79 16.44 26.41 -5.95
N LEU A 80 15.45 26.06 -5.13
CA LEU A 80 14.95 24.69 -4.95
C LEU A 80 13.41 24.63 -5.01
N PRO A 81 12.77 25.19 -6.05
CA PRO A 81 11.32 25.17 -6.16
C PRO A 81 10.81 23.73 -6.27
N GLY A 82 9.89 23.35 -5.37
CA GLY A 82 9.31 22.00 -5.32
C GLY A 82 10.07 20.98 -4.48
N ASP A 83 11.22 21.35 -3.90
CA ASP A 83 11.95 20.49 -2.94
C ASP A 83 11.26 20.52 -1.57
N SER A 84 10.22 19.70 -1.42
CA SER A 84 9.45 19.59 -0.17
C SER A 84 10.28 19.03 0.98
N GLU A 85 11.30 18.21 0.69
CA GLU A 85 12.14 17.60 1.71
C GLU A 85 12.95 18.67 2.47
N LYS A 86 13.71 19.51 1.75
CA LYS A 86 14.51 20.57 2.39
C LYS A 86 13.64 21.64 3.03
N TYR A 87 12.49 21.95 2.42
CA TYR A 87 11.51 22.83 3.05
C TYR A 87 11.06 22.27 4.40
N ASN A 88 10.68 21.00 4.44
CA ASN A 88 10.23 20.33 5.67
C ASN A 88 11.35 20.25 6.71
N MET A 89 12.60 19.98 6.32
CA MET A 89 13.76 19.98 7.23
C MET A 89 13.93 21.35 7.91
N VAL A 90 13.88 22.45 7.15
CA VAL A 90 13.96 23.81 7.70
C VAL A 90 12.77 24.10 8.59
N ALA A 91 11.56 23.76 8.12
CA ALA A 91 10.33 23.99 8.87
C ALA A 91 10.34 23.27 10.22
N LEU A 92 10.79 22.02 10.27
CA LEU A 92 10.93 21.24 11.50
C LEU A 92 11.98 21.85 12.45
N CYS A 93 13.15 22.22 11.92
CA CYS A 93 14.22 22.84 12.71
C CYS A 93 13.78 24.16 13.37
N PHE A 94 12.92 24.93 12.71
CA PHE A 94 12.40 26.20 13.24
C PHE A 94 10.99 26.10 13.83
N SER A 95 10.51 24.89 14.12
CA SER A 95 9.19 24.61 14.74
C SER A 95 8.01 25.29 14.02
N MET A 96 8.07 25.32 12.69
CA MET A 96 7.02 25.85 11.80
C MET A 96 5.88 24.84 11.63
N CYS A 97 5.25 24.45 12.74
CA CYS A 97 4.24 23.38 12.75
C CYS A 97 3.02 23.71 11.86
N ARG A 98 2.66 24.99 11.77
CA ARG A 98 1.54 25.45 10.93
C ARG A 98 1.85 25.22 9.46
N GLU A 99 3.01 25.66 9.00
CA GLU A 99 3.42 25.58 7.61
C GLU A 99 3.64 24.13 7.16
N ILE A 100 4.15 23.28 8.05
CA ILE A 100 4.22 21.82 7.83
C ILE A 100 2.81 21.25 7.65
N GLY A 101 1.87 21.64 8.52
CA GLY A 101 0.47 21.24 8.41
C GLY A 101 -0.17 21.66 7.09
N GLU A 102 -0.02 22.92 6.71
CA GLU A 102 -0.52 23.47 5.44
C GLU A 102 0.09 22.75 4.22
N ASN A 103 1.39 22.41 4.27
CA ASN A 103 2.06 21.66 3.20
C ASN A 103 1.52 20.23 3.06
N HIS A 104 1.37 19.51 4.18
CA HIS A 104 0.77 18.17 4.18
C HIS A 104 -0.69 18.19 3.73
N GLU A 105 -1.47 19.18 4.16
CA GLU A 105 -2.84 19.36 3.72
C GLU A 105 -2.91 19.61 2.21
N GLY A 106 -2.05 20.48 1.67
CA GLY A 106 -1.95 20.75 0.24
C GLY A 106 -1.60 19.49 -0.58
N ALA A 107 -0.64 18.70 -0.09
CA ALA A 107 -0.26 17.43 -0.70
C ALA A 107 -1.43 16.43 -0.68
N ALA A 108 -2.11 16.27 0.47
CA ALA A 108 -3.27 15.39 0.61
C ALA A 108 -4.42 15.81 -0.31
N ARG A 109 -4.72 17.11 -0.41
CA ARG A 109 -5.73 17.65 -1.33
C ARG A 109 -5.40 17.36 -2.79
N THR A 110 -4.12 17.42 -3.16
CA THR A 110 -3.68 17.09 -4.52
C THR A 110 -3.90 15.61 -4.83
N GLN A 111 -3.58 14.72 -3.88
CA GLN A 111 -3.85 13.29 -4.00
C GLN A 111 -5.35 13.00 -4.08
N LEU A 112 -6.18 13.67 -3.26
CA LEU A 112 -7.63 13.53 -3.32
C LEU A 112 -8.19 13.96 -4.67
N LYS A 113 -7.74 15.09 -5.23
CA LYS A 113 -8.15 15.51 -6.58
C LYS A 113 -7.76 14.51 -7.66
N LEU A 114 -6.58 13.90 -7.55
CA LEU A 114 -6.15 12.85 -8.47
C LEU A 114 -7.10 11.65 -8.38
N ILE A 115 -7.45 11.24 -7.16
CA ILE A 115 -8.41 10.16 -6.92
C ILE A 115 -9.78 10.54 -7.50
N GLU A 116 -10.31 11.71 -7.21
CA GLU A 116 -11.61 12.16 -7.74
C GLU A 116 -11.65 12.29 -9.27
N SER A 117 -10.52 12.60 -9.90
CA SER A 117 -10.44 12.81 -11.35
C SER A 117 -10.56 11.53 -12.18
N GLN A 118 -10.37 10.36 -11.57
CA GLN A 118 -10.41 9.08 -12.26
C GLN A 118 -11.71 8.33 -11.93
N PRO A 119 -12.38 7.73 -12.93
CA PRO A 119 -13.46 6.79 -12.65
C PRO A 119 -12.86 5.52 -12.05
N TRP A 120 -13.31 5.17 -10.85
CA TRP A 120 -12.99 3.91 -10.19
C TRP A 120 -14.11 2.92 -10.45
N ASP A 121 -13.80 1.79 -11.07
CA ASP A 121 -14.80 0.77 -11.41
C ASP A 121 -15.43 0.13 -10.16
N GLN A 122 -14.69 0.09 -9.05
CA GLN A 122 -15.12 -0.57 -7.83
C GLN A 122 -14.86 0.30 -6.59
N ARG A 123 -15.90 0.49 -5.78
CA ARG A 123 -15.76 1.07 -4.44
C ARG A 123 -15.26 -0.01 -3.47
N VAL A 124 -14.13 0.26 -2.82
CA VAL A 124 -13.54 -0.62 -1.79
C VAL A 124 -13.41 0.06 -0.42
N ILE A 125 -13.63 1.37 -0.35
CA ILE A 125 -13.53 2.18 0.87
C ILE A 125 -14.91 2.63 1.33
N ASN A 126 -15.09 2.75 2.64
CA ASN A 126 -16.32 3.19 3.28
C ASN A 126 -17.51 2.26 2.95
N LEU A 127 -17.26 0.96 2.81
CA LEU A 127 -18.31 -0.03 2.58
C LEU A 127 -19.04 -0.34 3.88
N CYS A 128 -20.35 -0.58 3.80
CA CYS A 128 -21.11 -1.16 4.91
C CYS A 128 -21.10 -2.69 4.82
N GLN A 129 -21.46 -3.36 5.90
CA GLN A 129 -21.36 -4.82 5.99
C GLN A 129 -22.19 -5.57 4.92
N SER A 130 -23.30 -4.99 4.46
CA SER A 130 -24.12 -5.56 3.38
C SER A 130 -23.45 -5.50 2.01
N ASP A 131 -22.58 -4.52 1.77
CA ASP A 131 -21.94 -4.30 0.48
C ASP A 131 -20.63 -5.10 0.33
N LEU A 132 -20.07 -5.57 1.44
CA LEU A 132 -18.76 -6.23 1.48
C LEU A 132 -18.71 -7.50 0.63
N LEU A 133 -19.71 -8.38 0.72
CA LEU A 133 -19.70 -9.61 -0.08
C LEU A 133 -19.75 -9.30 -1.59
N GLY A 134 -20.60 -8.36 -1.99
CA GLY A 134 -20.68 -7.91 -3.39
C GLY A 134 -19.37 -7.30 -3.87
N ALA A 135 -18.72 -6.49 -3.04
CA ALA A 135 -17.42 -5.91 -3.36
C ALA A 135 -16.32 -6.99 -3.48
N ILE A 136 -16.28 -7.95 -2.55
CA ILE A 136 -15.33 -9.08 -2.58
C ILE A 136 -15.51 -9.90 -3.87
N VAL A 137 -16.74 -10.19 -4.25
CA VAL A 137 -17.06 -10.95 -5.48
C VAL A 137 -16.78 -10.13 -6.73
N ALA A 138 -16.87 -8.80 -6.69
CA ALA A 138 -16.55 -7.97 -7.85
C ALA A 138 -15.03 -7.85 -8.10
N LEU A 139 -14.19 -8.03 -7.08
CA LEU A 139 -12.74 -7.87 -7.21
C LEU A 139 -12.12 -8.93 -8.13
N PRO A 140 -11.26 -8.54 -9.10
CA PRO A 140 -10.69 -9.47 -10.08
C PRO A 140 -9.65 -10.42 -9.50
N ARG A 141 -8.99 -10.06 -8.39
CA ARG A 141 -7.87 -10.84 -7.84
C ARG A 141 -8.15 -11.34 -6.44
N CYS A 142 -7.65 -12.53 -6.12
CA CYS A 142 -7.89 -13.16 -4.83
C CYS A 142 -7.23 -12.39 -3.68
N TYR A 143 -6.02 -11.86 -3.90
CA TYR A 143 -5.34 -11.05 -2.88
C TYR A 143 -6.12 -9.78 -2.53
N GLN A 144 -6.85 -9.18 -3.48
CA GLN A 144 -7.66 -7.99 -3.21
C GLN A 144 -8.84 -8.33 -2.29
N ALA A 145 -9.49 -9.48 -2.51
CA ALA A 145 -10.54 -9.98 -1.63
C ALA A 145 -10.04 -10.23 -0.21
N PHE A 146 -8.83 -10.77 -0.05
CA PHE A 146 -8.21 -10.95 1.27
C PHE A 146 -7.89 -9.62 1.95
N VAL A 147 -7.29 -8.66 1.23
CA VAL A 147 -7.02 -7.33 1.77
C VAL A 147 -8.32 -6.66 2.24
N LEU A 148 -9.40 -6.78 1.46
CA LEU A 148 -10.70 -6.21 1.83
C LEU A 148 -11.32 -6.91 3.04
N SER A 149 -11.23 -8.24 3.09
CA SER A 149 -11.67 -9.06 4.22
C SER A 149 -10.95 -8.68 5.51
N GLU A 150 -9.63 -8.50 5.46
CA GLU A 150 -8.81 -8.11 6.61
C GLU A 150 -9.07 -6.66 7.04
N ALA A 151 -9.13 -5.73 6.09
CA ALA A 151 -9.33 -4.30 6.37
C ALA A 151 -10.66 -3.98 7.07
N TYR A 152 -11.70 -4.79 6.82
CA TYR A 152 -13.02 -4.63 7.43
C TYR A 152 -13.30 -5.64 8.55
N ASP A 153 -12.31 -6.46 8.93
CA ASP A 153 -12.46 -7.57 9.88
C ASP A 153 -13.70 -8.46 9.55
N TYR A 154 -13.88 -8.74 8.26
CA TYR A 154 -15.03 -9.45 7.71
C TYR A 154 -14.58 -10.73 7.03
N SER A 155 -14.97 -11.89 7.56
CA SER A 155 -14.73 -13.19 6.91
C SER A 155 -15.95 -13.61 6.08
N PRO A 156 -15.91 -13.52 4.74
CA PRO A 156 -17.01 -14.04 3.91
C PRO A 156 -17.09 -15.57 4.00
N ASP A 157 -18.22 -16.13 3.56
CA ASP A 157 -18.27 -17.53 3.20
C ASP A 157 -17.44 -17.75 1.92
N TRP A 158 -16.18 -18.12 2.10
CA TRP A 158 -15.26 -18.40 1.01
C TRP A 158 -15.76 -19.52 0.09
N ALA A 159 -16.67 -20.37 0.57
CA ALA A 159 -17.27 -21.38 -0.28
C ALA A 159 -18.15 -20.75 -1.37
N GLU A 160 -18.97 -19.78 -0.97
CA GLU A 160 -19.82 -19.02 -1.88
C GLU A 160 -18.99 -18.18 -2.86
N VAL A 161 -17.96 -17.50 -2.37
CA VAL A 161 -17.06 -16.70 -3.23
C VAL A 161 -16.38 -17.58 -4.28
N LEU A 162 -15.83 -18.74 -3.89
CA LEU A 162 -15.21 -19.67 -4.84
C LEU A 162 -16.22 -20.27 -5.80
N TYR A 163 -17.44 -20.56 -5.36
CA TYR A 163 -18.50 -21.03 -6.26
C TYR A 163 -18.79 -20.00 -7.35
N GLN A 164 -18.98 -18.73 -6.99
CA GLN A 164 -19.26 -17.68 -7.96
C GLN A 164 -18.07 -17.38 -8.88
N LYS A 165 -16.86 -17.27 -8.32
CA LYS A 165 -15.64 -16.93 -9.08
C LYS A 165 -15.10 -18.06 -9.94
N VAL A 166 -15.07 -19.27 -9.40
CA VAL A 166 -14.38 -20.38 -10.06
C VAL A 166 -15.37 -21.23 -10.84
N ILE A 167 -16.52 -21.57 -10.25
CA ILE A 167 -17.47 -22.48 -10.88
C ILE A 167 -18.35 -21.75 -11.88
N LEU A 168 -18.95 -20.61 -11.49
CA LEU A 168 -19.86 -19.88 -12.38
C LEU A 168 -19.13 -19.03 -13.42
N SER A 169 -18.02 -18.38 -13.06
CA SER A 169 -17.27 -17.50 -13.97
C SER A 169 -15.99 -18.13 -14.57
N GLY A 170 -15.61 -19.34 -14.15
CA GLY A 170 -14.50 -20.09 -14.75
C GLY A 170 -13.11 -19.55 -14.42
N ASP A 171 -12.96 -18.69 -13.40
CA ASP A 171 -11.68 -18.10 -13.03
C ASP A 171 -10.83 -19.07 -12.20
N PHE A 172 -10.16 -20.01 -12.89
CA PHE A 172 -9.26 -20.95 -12.25
C PHE A 172 -7.96 -20.31 -11.77
N ALA A 173 -7.57 -19.14 -12.30
CA ALA A 173 -6.42 -18.41 -11.79
C ALA A 173 -6.69 -17.90 -10.37
N TYR A 174 -7.91 -17.43 -10.12
CA TYR A 174 -8.37 -17.08 -8.77
C TYR A 174 -8.27 -18.26 -7.78
N LEU A 175 -8.63 -19.48 -8.23
CA LEU A 175 -8.52 -20.67 -7.39
C LEU A 175 -7.06 -20.98 -7.02
N GLU A 176 -6.15 -20.92 -7.99
CA GLU A 176 -4.73 -21.18 -7.74
C GLU A 176 -4.13 -20.14 -6.79
N GLU A 177 -4.47 -18.85 -6.96
CA GLU A 177 -4.10 -17.79 -6.01
C GLU A 177 -4.67 -18.09 -4.60
N PHE A 178 -5.93 -18.51 -4.50
CA PHE A 178 -6.56 -18.83 -3.22
C PHE A 178 -5.84 -19.97 -2.48
N ARG A 179 -5.46 -21.02 -3.21
CA ARG A 179 -4.78 -22.21 -2.65
C ARG A 179 -3.41 -21.91 -2.06
N LEU A 180 -2.71 -20.89 -2.57
CA LEU A 180 -1.44 -20.45 -2.01
C LEU A 180 -1.59 -19.83 -0.62
N HIS A 181 -2.70 -19.16 -0.36
CA HIS A 181 -2.94 -18.45 0.90
C HIS A 181 -3.72 -19.26 1.93
N ARG A 182 -4.60 -20.16 1.49
CA ARG A 182 -5.43 -20.95 2.40
C ARG A 182 -5.63 -22.38 1.89
N PRO A 183 -5.51 -23.41 2.75
CA PRO A 183 -5.96 -24.74 2.39
C PRO A 183 -7.45 -24.71 2.07
N LEU A 184 -7.85 -25.41 1.01
CA LEU A 184 -9.26 -25.52 0.63
C LEU A 184 -10.05 -26.09 1.83
N PRO A 185 -11.11 -25.40 2.29
CA PRO A 185 -11.98 -25.92 3.33
C PRO A 185 -12.46 -27.33 2.97
N ALA A 186 -12.24 -28.32 3.83
CA ALA A 186 -12.72 -29.69 3.59
C ALA A 186 -14.26 -29.75 3.43
N SER A 187 -14.98 -28.77 3.99
CA SER A 187 -16.43 -28.57 3.86
C SER A 187 -16.89 -28.26 2.43
N LEU A 188 -16.07 -27.56 1.65
CA LEU A 188 -16.38 -27.16 0.27
C LEU A 188 -16.51 -28.36 -0.67
N ALA A 189 -15.56 -29.29 -0.59
CA ALA A 189 -15.59 -30.49 -1.41
C ALA A 189 -16.72 -31.42 -0.99
N GLY A 190 -16.91 -31.63 0.32
CA GLY A 190 -17.92 -32.55 0.83
C GLY A 190 -19.36 -32.12 0.56
N GLN A 191 -19.72 -30.88 0.92
CA GLN A 191 -21.11 -30.41 0.84
C GLN A 191 -21.55 -30.09 -0.60
N ASN A 192 -20.66 -29.49 -1.41
CA ASN A 192 -21.00 -29.18 -2.79
C ASN A 192 -21.06 -30.46 -3.65
N LEU A 193 -20.19 -31.44 -3.38
CA LEU A 193 -20.27 -32.72 -4.07
C LEU A 193 -21.56 -33.47 -3.71
N LYS A 194 -22.00 -33.45 -2.44
CA LYS A 194 -23.32 -34.00 -2.07
C LYS A 194 -24.48 -33.32 -2.80
N ARG A 195 -24.48 -31.98 -2.92
CA ARG A 195 -25.51 -31.24 -3.69
C ARG A 195 -25.44 -31.54 -5.18
N LEU A 196 -24.24 -31.65 -5.76
CA LEU A 196 -24.05 -32.00 -7.17
C LEU A 196 -24.60 -33.40 -7.45
N LEU A 197 -24.31 -34.36 -6.57
CA LEU A 197 -24.75 -35.74 -6.71
C LEU A 197 -26.28 -35.88 -6.65
N GLN A 198 -26.99 -35.00 -5.93
CA GLN A 198 -28.46 -34.96 -5.94
C GLN A 198 -29.06 -34.62 -7.32
N HIS A 199 -28.27 -34.04 -8.23
CA HIS A 199 -28.71 -33.70 -9.59
C HIS A 199 -28.28 -34.77 -10.61
N CYS A 200 -27.71 -35.90 -10.17
CA CYS A 200 -27.41 -37.01 -11.06
C CYS A 200 -28.70 -37.81 -11.35
N ASP A 201 -29.16 -37.77 -12.60
CA ASP A 201 -30.36 -38.48 -13.05
C ASP A 201 -30.21 -40.02 -13.02
N ASP A 202 -28.99 -40.53 -13.21
CA ASP A 202 -28.70 -41.96 -13.13
C ASP A 202 -28.40 -42.40 -11.69
N VAL A 203 -29.33 -43.19 -11.14
CA VAL A 203 -29.29 -43.75 -9.78
C VAL A 203 -28.02 -44.59 -9.54
N TYR A 204 -27.53 -45.31 -10.54
CA TYR A 204 -26.32 -46.14 -10.38
C TYR A 204 -25.06 -45.28 -10.29
N THR A 205 -24.92 -44.29 -11.17
CA THR A 205 -23.82 -43.31 -11.13
C THR A 205 -23.85 -42.49 -9.84
N TYR A 206 -25.04 -42.09 -9.37
CA TYR A 206 -25.22 -41.40 -8.10
C TYR A 206 -24.71 -42.27 -6.92
N TYR A 207 -25.17 -43.53 -6.83
CA TYR A 207 -24.71 -44.46 -5.80
C TYR A 207 -23.19 -44.69 -5.85
N LYS A 208 -22.65 -44.94 -7.04
CA LYS A 208 -21.23 -45.22 -7.24
C LYS A 208 -20.34 -44.05 -6.80
N LEU A 209 -20.68 -42.83 -7.22
CA LEU A 209 -19.94 -41.63 -6.83
C LEU A 209 -20.08 -41.33 -5.33
N ALA A 210 -21.27 -41.52 -4.75
CA ALA A 210 -21.47 -41.37 -3.30
C ALA A 210 -20.60 -42.36 -2.51
N TYR A 211 -20.48 -43.61 -2.97
CA TYR A 211 -19.63 -44.62 -2.35
C TYR A 211 -18.13 -44.33 -2.51
N GLU A 212 -17.69 -43.96 -3.72
CA GLU A 212 -16.29 -43.61 -4.04
C GLU A 212 -15.80 -42.40 -3.23
N HIS A 213 -16.67 -41.43 -2.97
CA HIS A 213 -16.38 -40.25 -2.17
C HIS A 213 -16.70 -40.40 -0.66
N LYS A 214 -17.00 -41.63 -0.20
CA LYS A 214 -17.24 -41.96 1.22
C LYS A 214 -18.46 -41.25 1.85
N PHE A 215 -19.45 -40.87 1.04
CA PHE A 215 -20.75 -40.37 1.50
C PHE A 215 -21.69 -41.52 1.83
N PHE A 216 -21.34 -42.30 2.86
CA PHE A 216 -22.08 -43.51 3.24
C PHE A 216 -23.51 -43.21 3.68
N ASP A 217 -23.78 -42.02 4.21
CA ASP A 217 -25.13 -41.56 4.53
C ASP A 217 -26.03 -41.51 3.29
N VAL A 218 -25.50 -40.99 2.17
CA VAL A 218 -26.20 -40.91 0.89
C VAL A 218 -26.30 -42.28 0.23
N ALA A 219 -25.21 -43.06 0.22
CA ALA A 219 -25.18 -44.40 -0.36
C ALA A 219 -26.16 -45.36 0.35
N ASN A 220 -26.24 -45.31 1.68
CA ASN A 220 -27.18 -46.12 2.45
C ASN A 220 -28.62 -45.69 2.25
N MET A 221 -28.87 -44.38 2.12
CA MET A 221 -30.20 -43.85 1.80
C MET A 221 -30.69 -44.39 0.44
N LEU A 222 -29.84 -44.40 -0.59
CA LEU A 222 -30.17 -44.95 -1.90
C LEU A 222 -30.39 -46.48 -1.90
N LEU A 223 -29.71 -47.22 -1.02
CA LEU A 223 -29.93 -48.67 -0.87
C LEU A 223 -31.20 -49.00 -0.08
N GLN A 224 -31.63 -48.12 0.82
CA GLN A 224 -32.81 -48.29 1.67
C GLN A 224 -34.09 -47.73 1.05
N ASP A 225 -33.97 -46.81 0.07
CA ASP A 225 -35.12 -46.29 -0.64
C ASP A 225 -35.76 -47.37 -1.53
N SER A 226 -37.04 -47.64 -1.25
CA SER A 226 -37.90 -48.58 -1.97
C SER A 226 -37.88 -48.42 -3.50
N LYS A 227 -37.62 -47.22 -4.02
CA LYS A 227 -37.62 -46.93 -5.46
C LYS A 227 -36.30 -47.24 -6.15
N THR A 228 -35.19 -47.06 -5.46
CA THR A 228 -33.83 -47.20 -6.02
C THR A 228 -33.18 -48.53 -5.64
N SER A 229 -33.59 -49.13 -4.53
CA SER A 229 -33.01 -50.36 -3.97
C SER A 229 -33.11 -51.56 -4.91
N SER A 230 -34.26 -51.77 -5.57
CA SER A 230 -34.46 -52.89 -6.49
C SER A 230 -33.54 -52.79 -7.73
N TYR A 231 -33.43 -51.60 -8.31
CA TYR A 231 -32.55 -51.32 -9.45
C TYR A 231 -31.06 -51.46 -9.09
N LEU A 232 -30.66 -50.95 -7.93
CA LEU A 232 -29.28 -51.04 -7.46
C LEU A 232 -28.89 -52.49 -7.14
N ASN A 233 -29.76 -53.27 -6.50
CA ASN A 233 -29.49 -54.67 -6.19
C ASN A 233 -29.33 -55.52 -7.46
N ASP A 234 -30.10 -55.25 -8.50
CA ASP A 234 -29.98 -55.95 -9.79
C ASP A 234 -28.64 -55.64 -10.47
N ARG A 235 -28.25 -54.35 -10.50
CA ARG A 235 -26.97 -53.89 -11.09
C ARG A 235 -25.73 -54.28 -10.28
N LEU A 236 -25.83 -54.34 -8.94
CA LEU A 236 -24.73 -54.71 -8.04
C LEU A 236 -24.60 -56.23 -7.89
N GLY A 237 -25.70 -56.97 -8.06
CA GLY A 237 -25.75 -58.44 -7.98
C GLY A 237 -25.26 -59.16 -9.22
N THR A 238 -25.15 -58.49 -10.38
CA THR A 238 -24.60 -59.06 -11.62
C THR A 238 -23.06 -59.13 -11.66
N ARG A 239 -22.41 -59.61 -10.59
CA ARG A 239 -20.98 -59.96 -10.58
C ARG A 239 -20.75 -61.46 -10.53
#